data_AF-A0A0N1GKP1-F1
#
_entry.id   AF-A0A0N1GKP1-F1
#
_cell.length_a   1.000
_cell.length_b   1.000
_cell.length_c   1.000
_cell.angle_alpha   90.00
_cell.angle_beta   90.00
_cell.angle_gamma   90.00
#
_symmetry.space_group_name_H-M   'P 1'
#
loop_
_entity.id
_entity.type
_entity.pdbx_description
1 polymer ?
#
loop_
_entity_poly.entity_id
_entity_poly.type
_entity_poly.pdbx_seq_one_letter_code
_entity_poly.pdbx_strand_id
1 'polypeptide(L)'
;MSLLHHDARHEASDFTSHFREDFYGCLTRRSDTLFEVTDAMLCENGPVTSPVDLTLLAEHQRGHGALYDALNQGRIDADRLRKALAVLPQPKAADGRLVLAVDVSAWLRPDAPASPDRLFCHVYGRSGRSSDQFIPGWPYSFVALLARSDSIYSPDREAPGRLSRIEILTGSDNTGTCKRDRWGALTSPSMSRTTPPRPVNVEALFPKLGALRGTTTRLHPRPGRPDASVSSVGGPLLWPADEPWPVCTEPHKRSSGYRIADIRRERQVLADVWARGRPTDEERVLLEELGRRHREREIADTDPVPLIGLVQLYRRDVPDLPPGPDTCDLLQVFWCPFEAHGPSRYGLAPHVRWRHSDQVAVPLDTPPQPALVGFKGAVAEPCVLHPEQVVTYPYADSLPARLWRKIDSWEDAEERRAERRGLDDEPVTYHHDLSIPQGCRVGGFPSWHTTDPHPMNCEACAAPMILLLTLDSWEWSGANGSWMPQEEWALAERLRDRCPTQLTIGRDGLLNIFACPTEPGHPHRWSLQ
;
A
#
# COMPACT_ATOMS: atom_id res chain seq x y z
N MET A 1 -27.65 42.77 20.60
CA MET A 1 -27.76 42.01 19.33
C MET A 1 -26.81 42.47 18.22
N SER A 2 -26.29 43.71 18.22
CA SER A 2 -25.34 44.19 17.18
C SER A 2 -23.87 43.74 17.43
N LEU A 3 -23.42 43.68 18.69
CA LEU A 3 -22.02 43.33 19.02
C LEU A 3 -21.68 41.85 18.78
N LEU A 4 -22.57 40.90 19.15
CA LEU A 4 -22.39 39.47 18.88
C LEU A 4 -22.36 39.12 17.38
N HIS A 5 -23.00 39.94 16.54
CA HIS A 5 -22.95 39.79 15.08
C HIS A 5 -21.68 40.38 14.47
N HIS A 6 -21.01 41.31 15.17
CA HIS A 6 -19.76 41.91 14.72
C HIS A 6 -18.57 41.01 15.05
N ASP A 7 -18.54 40.43 16.26
CA ASP A 7 -17.51 39.48 16.69
C ASP A 7 -17.53 38.18 15.85
N ALA A 8 -18.72 37.61 15.61
CA ALA A 8 -18.85 36.42 14.76
C ALA A 8 -18.46 36.66 13.29
N ARG A 9 -18.60 37.90 12.79
CA ARG A 9 -18.16 38.29 11.44
C ARG A 9 -16.65 38.50 11.38
N HIS A 10 -16.05 39.06 12.44
CA HIS A 10 -14.60 39.19 12.57
C HIS A 10 -13.91 37.82 12.65
N GLU A 11 -14.40 36.92 13.52
CA GLU A 11 -13.84 35.56 13.65
C GLU A 11 -13.97 34.74 12.37
N ALA A 12 -15.11 34.83 11.66
CA ALA A 12 -15.29 34.14 10.38
C ALA A 12 -14.40 34.73 9.27
N SER A 13 -14.18 36.05 9.26
CA SER A 13 -13.28 36.72 8.32
C SER A 13 -11.82 36.33 8.57
N ASP A 14 -11.39 36.33 9.83
CA ASP A 14 -10.04 35.94 10.21
C ASP A 14 -9.79 34.47 9.88
N PHE A 15 -10.72 33.58 10.22
CA PHE A 15 -10.64 32.16 9.85
C PHE A 15 -10.54 31.94 8.33
N THR A 16 -11.37 32.65 7.56
CA THR A 16 -11.35 32.56 6.09
C THR A 16 -10.03 33.07 5.52
N SER A 17 -9.45 34.14 6.09
CA SER A 17 -8.15 34.66 5.68
C SER A 17 -7.03 33.66 5.90
N HIS A 18 -6.95 33.06 7.10
CA HIS A 18 -5.94 32.04 7.42
C HIS A 18 -6.10 30.79 6.55
N PHE A 19 -7.34 30.34 6.32
CA PHE A 19 -7.60 29.20 5.44
C PHE A 19 -7.16 29.49 4.00
N ARG A 20 -7.39 30.71 3.50
CA ARG A 20 -6.94 31.12 2.15
C ARG A 20 -5.41 31.13 2.05
N GLU A 21 -4.70 31.58 3.08
CA GLU A 21 -3.24 31.53 3.12
C GLU A 21 -2.72 30.08 3.15
N ASP A 22 -3.34 29.23 3.97
CA ASP A 22 -3.01 27.79 4.04
C ASP A 22 -3.29 27.09 2.71
N PHE A 23 -4.44 27.36 2.09
CA PHE A 23 -4.82 26.83 0.78
C PHE A 23 -3.85 27.30 -0.31
N TYR A 24 -3.53 28.60 -0.36
CA TYR A 24 -2.55 29.13 -1.31
C TYR A 24 -1.17 28.46 -1.12
N GLY A 25 -0.77 28.22 0.13
CA GLY A 25 0.46 27.49 0.46
C GLY A 25 0.47 26.02 0.00
N CYS A 26 -0.68 25.43 -0.33
CA CYS A 26 -0.77 24.10 -0.93
C CYS A 26 -0.48 24.10 -2.43
N LEU A 27 -0.53 25.25 -3.10
CA LEU A 27 -0.36 25.36 -4.54
C LEU A 27 1.13 25.55 -4.86
N THR A 28 1.80 24.49 -5.29
CA THR A 28 3.27 24.46 -5.45
C THR A 28 3.75 24.89 -6.83
N ARG A 29 2.85 24.96 -7.82
CA ARG A 29 3.15 25.49 -9.17
C ARG A 29 1.91 26.14 -9.78
N ARG A 30 2.11 27.31 -10.42
CA ARG A 30 1.04 28.19 -10.95
C ARG A 30 0.01 28.59 -9.87
N SER A 31 0.51 28.83 -8.65
CA SER A 31 -0.29 29.10 -7.45
C SER A 31 -1.33 30.19 -7.62
N ASP A 32 -0.93 31.36 -8.15
CA ASP A 32 -1.86 32.48 -8.30
C ASP A 32 -3.07 32.13 -9.17
N THR A 33 -2.84 31.52 -10.33
CA THR A 33 -3.93 31.20 -11.26
C THR A 33 -4.77 30.04 -10.73
N LEU A 34 -4.16 29.02 -10.10
CA LEU A 34 -4.93 27.94 -9.48
C LEU A 34 -5.80 28.45 -8.32
N PHE A 35 -5.29 29.41 -7.56
CA PHE A 35 -6.02 30.07 -6.49
C PHE A 35 -7.21 30.85 -7.04
N GLU A 36 -7.00 31.68 -8.06
CA GLU A 36 -8.05 32.43 -8.76
C GLU A 36 -9.11 31.52 -9.38
N VAL A 37 -8.71 30.42 -10.03
CA VAL A 37 -9.64 29.42 -10.57
C VAL A 37 -10.49 28.82 -9.45
N THR A 38 -9.89 28.50 -8.31
CA THR A 38 -10.63 27.95 -7.16
C THR A 38 -11.62 28.96 -6.59
N ASP A 39 -11.19 30.22 -6.44
CA ASP A 39 -12.04 31.31 -5.92
C ASP A 39 -13.23 31.57 -6.87
N ALA A 40 -12.96 31.62 -8.17
CA ALA A 40 -13.97 31.76 -9.21
C ALA A 40 -14.97 30.58 -9.21
N MET A 41 -14.49 29.33 -9.08
CA MET A 41 -15.37 28.15 -8.98
C MET A 41 -16.28 28.20 -7.75
N LEU A 42 -15.80 28.71 -6.61
CA LEU A 42 -16.56 28.82 -5.38
C LEU A 42 -17.58 29.97 -5.41
N CYS A 43 -17.31 31.02 -6.20
CA CYS A 43 -18.20 32.17 -6.38
C CYS A 43 -19.19 32.01 -7.54
N GLU A 44 -19.00 31.05 -8.44
CA GLU A 44 -19.93 30.77 -9.54
C GLU A 44 -21.31 30.32 -9.02
N ASN A 45 -22.37 30.85 -9.61
CA ASN A 45 -23.74 30.55 -9.19
C ASN A 45 -24.27 29.32 -9.94
N GLY A 46 -23.84 28.14 -9.51
CA GLY A 46 -24.32 26.86 -10.03
C GLY A 46 -23.20 25.99 -10.59
N PRO A 47 -23.53 24.94 -11.38
CA PRO A 47 -22.54 24.04 -11.92
C PRO A 47 -21.68 24.75 -12.98
N VAL A 48 -20.36 24.64 -12.84
CA VAL A 48 -19.41 25.10 -13.86
C VAL A 48 -19.54 24.20 -15.10
N THR A 49 -20.09 24.75 -16.19
CA THR A 49 -20.29 24.03 -17.46
C THR A 49 -19.11 24.20 -18.42
N SER A 50 -18.32 25.26 -18.24
CA SER A 50 -17.20 25.61 -19.09
C SER A 50 -16.08 26.25 -18.27
N PRO A 51 -14.85 25.68 -18.27
CA PRO A 51 -13.73 26.25 -17.52
C PRO A 51 -13.36 27.67 -17.98
N VAL A 52 -13.56 28.01 -19.25
CA VAL A 52 -13.19 29.34 -19.75
C VAL A 52 -14.10 30.44 -19.20
N ASP A 53 -15.35 30.12 -18.87
CA ASP A 53 -16.33 31.09 -18.35
C ASP A 53 -15.91 31.61 -16.97
N LEU A 54 -15.15 30.83 -16.21
CA LEU A 54 -14.56 31.25 -14.93
C LEU A 54 -13.65 32.47 -15.10
N THR A 55 -13.05 32.69 -16.28
CA THR A 55 -12.22 33.87 -16.55
C THR A 55 -13.02 35.16 -16.72
N LEU A 56 -14.35 35.07 -16.74
CA LEU A 56 -15.25 36.22 -16.79
C LEU A 56 -15.72 36.67 -15.39
N LEU A 57 -15.45 35.87 -14.36
CA LEU A 57 -15.76 36.21 -12.97
C LEU A 57 -14.75 37.21 -12.41
N ALA A 58 -15.20 38.07 -11.49
CA ALA A 58 -14.38 39.13 -10.91
C ALA A 58 -13.18 38.59 -10.12
N GLU A 59 -13.33 37.37 -9.62
CA GLU A 59 -12.37 36.61 -8.82
C GLU A 59 -11.21 36.06 -9.67
N HIS A 60 -11.35 35.98 -11.00
CA HIS A 60 -10.32 35.48 -11.90
C HIS A 60 -9.69 36.62 -12.72
N GLN A 61 -8.54 37.14 -12.27
CA GLN A 61 -7.94 38.33 -12.87
C GLN A 61 -7.03 38.04 -14.08
N ARG A 62 -6.66 36.77 -14.30
CA ARG A 62 -5.81 36.35 -15.42
C ARG A 62 -6.64 35.91 -16.64
N GLY A 63 -6.01 35.92 -17.83
CA GLY A 63 -6.68 35.50 -19.06
C GLY A 63 -6.84 33.97 -19.18
N HIS A 64 -7.73 33.52 -20.08
CA HIS A 64 -8.01 32.09 -20.34
C HIS A 64 -6.78 31.23 -20.66
N GLY A 65 -5.76 31.79 -21.34
CA GLY A 65 -4.51 31.06 -21.60
C GLY A 65 -3.78 30.69 -20.30
N ALA A 66 -3.81 31.56 -19.30
CA ALA A 66 -3.24 31.27 -17.99
C ALA A 66 -4.06 30.22 -17.23
N LEU A 67 -5.39 30.23 -17.37
CA LEU A 67 -6.28 29.22 -16.79
C LEU A 67 -5.90 27.82 -17.30
N TYR A 68 -5.81 27.63 -18.63
CA TYR A 68 -5.46 26.33 -19.18
C TYR A 68 -4.01 25.93 -18.88
N ASP A 69 -3.07 26.87 -18.87
CA ASP A 69 -1.69 26.59 -18.44
C ASP A 69 -1.63 26.14 -16.97
N ALA A 70 -2.44 26.75 -16.09
CA ALA A 70 -2.54 26.35 -14.69
C ALA A 70 -3.21 24.99 -14.49
N LEU A 71 -4.29 24.69 -15.21
CA LEU A 71 -4.94 23.37 -15.14
C LEU A 71 -4.03 22.26 -15.68
N ASN A 72 -3.24 22.53 -16.72
CA ASN A 72 -2.37 21.52 -17.34
C ASN A 72 -1.02 21.34 -16.62
N GLN A 73 -0.47 22.41 -16.04
CA GLN A 73 0.91 22.43 -15.51
C GLN A 73 1.00 22.83 -14.03
N GLY A 74 -0.14 23.11 -13.41
CA GLY A 74 -0.24 23.41 -11.99
C GLY A 74 0.04 22.18 -11.12
N ARG A 75 0.45 22.43 -9.88
CA ARG A 75 0.72 21.37 -8.89
C ARG A 75 0.15 21.77 -7.54
N ILE A 76 -0.39 20.77 -6.85
CA ILE A 76 -1.01 20.90 -5.53
C ILE A 76 -0.35 19.87 -4.62
N ASP A 77 0.12 20.30 -3.46
CA ASP A 77 0.51 19.43 -2.36
C ASP A 77 -0.77 18.88 -1.71
N ALA A 78 -1.18 17.68 -2.16
CA ALA A 78 -2.41 17.05 -1.71
C ALA A 78 -2.40 16.72 -0.20
N ASP A 79 -1.24 16.42 0.38
CA ASP A 79 -1.13 16.12 1.80
C ASP A 79 -1.25 17.37 2.67
N ARG A 80 -0.64 18.47 2.23
CA ARG A 80 -0.81 19.78 2.87
C ARG A 80 -2.26 20.24 2.76
N LEU A 81 -2.89 20.06 1.59
CA LEU A 81 -4.30 20.39 1.39
C LEU A 81 -5.23 19.56 2.30
N ARG A 82 -4.99 18.25 2.42
CA ARG A 82 -5.76 17.40 3.36
C ARG A 82 -5.65 17.88 4.79
N LYS A 83 -4.46 18.30 5.24
CA LYS A 83 -4.25 18.86 6.58
C LYS A 83 -5.01 20.19 6.77
N ALA A 84 -4.95 21.08 5.78
CA ALA A 84 -5.68 22.35 5.80
C ALA A 84 -7.20 22.15 5.83
N LEU A 85 -7.72 21.13 5.14
CA LEU A 85 -9.16 20.78 5.17
C LEU A 85 -9.57 20.09 6.48
N ALA A 86 -8.69 19.29 7.10
CA ALA A 86 -9.00 18.55 8.32
C ALA A 86 -9.22 19.44 9.56
N VAL A 87 -8.67 20.66 9.56
CA VAL A 87 -8.84 21.64 10.65
C VAL A 87 -10.13 22.47 10.52
N LEU A 88 -10.88 22.32 9.42
CA LEU A 88 -12.15 23.00 9.25
C LEU A 88 -13.19 22.49 10.28
N PRO A 89 -14.05 23.37 10.83
CA PRO A 89 -15.17 22.97 11.68
C PRO A 89 -16.03 21.90 11.00
N GLN A 90 -16.16 20.75 11.66
CA GLN A 90 -16.87 19.60 11.10
C GLN A 90 -18.38 19.71 11.39
N PRO A 91 -19.25 19.57 10.38
CA PRO A 91 -20.69 19.58 10.60
C PRO A 91 -21.09 18.34 11.42
N LYS A 92 -21.84 18.55 12.49
CA LYS A 92 -22.37 17.49 13.36
C LYS A 92 -23.86 17.32 13.12
N ALA A 93 -24.34 16.09 13.23
CA ALA A 93 -25.76 15.79 13.30
C ALA A 93 -26.39 16.38 14.58
N ALA A 94 -27.72 16.45 14.62
CA ALA A 94 -28.47 17.03 15.75
C ALA A 94 -28.18 16.39 17.12
N ASP A 95 -27.68 15.16 17.13
CA ASP A 95 -27.26 14.42 18.33
C ASP A 95 -25.76 14.58 18.67
N GLY A 96 -25.07 15.50 17.99
CA GLY A 96 -23.66 15.81 18.19
C GLY A 96 -22.68 14.83 17.54
N ARG A 97 -23.15 13.81 16.81
CA ARG A 97 -22.29 12.84 16.11
C ARG A 97 -21.87 13.34 14.73
N LEU A 98 -20.72 12.85 14.25
CA LEU A 98 -20.36 12.99 12.83
C LEU A 98 -21.03 11.88 12.04
N VAL A 99 -21.70 12.24 10.94
CA VAL A 99 -22.29 11.29 10.01
C VAL A 99 -21.51 11.36 8.71
N LEU A 100 -20.90 10.24 8.32
CA LEU A 100 -20.12 10.12 7.09
C LEU A 100 -20.94 9.34 6.07
N ALA A 101 -21.24 9.97 4.94
CA ALA A 101 -21.70 9.28 3.75
C ALA A 101 -20.48 8.87 2.93
N VAL A 102 -20.43 7.60 2.55
CA VAL A 102 -19.44 7.08 1.61
C VAL A 102 -20.20 6.65 0.38
N ASP A 103 -19.83 7.17 -0.77
CA ASP A 103 -20.45 6.81 -2.03
C ASP A 103 -19.40 6.79 -3.14
N VAL A 104 -19.71 6.06 -4.21
CA VAL A 104 -18.87 5.94 -5.40
C VAL A 104 -19.66 6.46 -6.59
N SER A 105 -19.23 7.59 -7.15
CA SER A 105 -19.84 8.16 -8.34
C SER A 105 -18.95 7.98 -9.55
N ALA A 106 -19.55 7.50 -10.64
CA ALA A 106 -18.86 7.31 -11.90
C ALA A 106 -18.75 8.63 -12.67
N TRP A 107 -17.53 9.11 -12.89
CA TRP A 107 -17.27 10.22 -13.80
C TRP A 107 -17.09 9.69 -15.23
N LEU A 108 -18.20 9.58 -15.95
CA LEU A 108 -18.21 9.02 -17.30
C LEU A 108 -17.55 9.96 -18.31
N ARG A 109 -16.62 9.41 -19.11
CA ARG A 109 -15.95 10.10 -20.22
C ARG A 109 -15.74 9.13 -21.39
N PRO A 110 -16.84 8.69 -22.05
CA PRO A 110 -16.72 7.79 -23.21
C PRO A 110 -15.90 8.42 -24.35
N ASP A 111 -15.97 9.74 -24.52
CA ASP A 111 -15.35 10.47 -25.63
C ASP A 111 -13.93 10.99 -25.34
N ALA A 112 -13.29 10.59 -24.23
CA ALA A 112 -11.96 11.07 -23.85
C ALA A 112 -10.89 9.96 -23.94
N PRO A 113 -10.71 9.29 -25.10
CA PRO A 113 -9.91 8.07 -25.23
C PRO A 113 -8.47 8.19 -24.69
N ALA A 114 -7.88 9.38 -24.82
CA ALA A 114 -6.51 9.68 -24.41
C ALA A 114 -6.36 10.10 -22.93
N SER A 115 -7.43 10.11 -22.14
CA SER A 115 -7.33 10.42 -20.72
C SER A 115 -6.89 9.16 -19.94
N PRO A 116 -5.77 9.23 -19.19
CA PRO A 116 -5.19 8.08 -18.51
C PRO A 116 -6.08 7.61 -17.35
N ASP A 117 -5.84 6.38 -16.88
CA ASP A 117 -6.45 5.79 -15.68
C ASP A 117 -7.98 5.61 -15.70
N ARG A 118 -8.64 5.74 -16.86
CA ARG A 118 -10.08 5.47 -16.98
C ARG A 118 -10.34 3.98 -16.83
N LEU A 119 -11.35 3.65 -16.04
CA LEU A 119 -11.89 2.32 -15.83
C LEU A 119 -13.26 2.16 -16.51
N PHE A 120 -13.78 0.94 -16.51
CA PHE A 120 -15.16 0.67 -16.89
C PHE A 120 -16.09 0.85 -15.70
N CYS A 121 -16.78 2.00 -15.68
CA CYS A 121 -17.77 2.29 -14.65
C CYS A 121 -19.06 1.53 -14.93
N HIS A 122 -19.55 0.78 -13.95
CA HIS A 122 -20.86 0.15 -14.02
C HIS A 122 -21.96 1.21 -13.90
N VAL A 123 -22.78 1.33 -14.94
CA VAL A 123 -23.92 2.23 -15.01
C VAL A 123 -25.18 1.40 -15.06
N TYR A 124 -25.91 1.40 -13.95
CA TYR A 124 -27.20 0.73 -13.85
C TYR A 124 -28.19 1.33 -14.85
N GLY A 125 -28.96 0.49 -15.53
CA GLY A 125 -29.98 0.90 -16.48
C GLY A 125 -31.01 1.84 -15.83
N ARG A 126 -30.88 3.16 -16.07
CA ARG A 126 -31.89 4.18 -15.74
C ARG A 126 -32.23 4.98 -17.00
N SER A 127 -33.46 5.51 -17.06
CA SER A 127 -33.96 6.35 -18.16
C SER A 127 -34.12 5.63 -19.50
N GLY A 128 -34.82 4.48 -19.51
CA GLY A 128 -35.30 3.84 -20.74
C GLY A 128 -34.33 2.88 -21.43
N ARG A 129 -33.22 2.49 -20.79
CA ARG A 129 -32.30 1.45 -21.27
C ARG A 129 -32.61 0.11 -20.58
N SER A 130 -32.61 -0.98 -21.34
CA SER A 130 -33.07 -2.32 -20.91
C SER A 130 -31.99 -3.17 -20.23
N SER A 131 -30.77 -2.68 -20.09
CA SER A 131 -29.65 -3.40 -19.49
C SER A 131 -28.62 -2.45 -18.88
N ASP A 132 -27.91 -2.97 -17.88
CA ASP A 132 -26.76 -2.30 -17.28
C ASP A 132 -25.61 -2.20 -18.30
N GLN A 133 -24.79 -1.16 -18.17
CA GLN A 133 -23.73 -0.84 -19.12
C GLN A 133 -22.41 -0.59 -18.41
N PHE A 134 -21.32 -0.94 -19.07
CA PHE A 134 -19.99 -0.52 -18.66
C PHE A 134 -19.55 0.63 -19.55
N ILE A 135 -19.37 1.81 -18.97
CA ILE A 135 -19.01 3.03 -19.70
C ILE A 135 -17.63 3.51 -19.22
N PRO A 136 -16.67 3.78 -20.12
CA PRO A 136 -15.37 4.33 -19.75
C PRO A 136 -15.48 5.63 -18.94
N GLY A 137 -14.76 5.71 -17.83
CA GLY A 137 -14.75 6.84 -16.91
C GLY A 137 -13.93 6.54 -15.67
N TRP A 138 -13.98 7.39 -14.66
CA TRP A 138 -13.30 7.12 -13.38
C TRP A 138 -14.32 6.95 -12.26
N PRO A 139 -14.24 5.88 -11.45
CA PRO A 139 -15.07 5.74 -10.27
C PRO A 139 -14.45 6.54 -9.11
N TYR A 140 -15.06 7.67 -8.76
CA TYR A 140 -14.63 8.47 -7.61
C TYR A 140 -15.35 8.00 -6.36
N SER A 141 -14.58 7.47 -5.41
CA SER A 141 -15.04 7.30 -4.04
C SER A 141 -14.94 8.63 -3.32
N PHE A 142 -16.01 9.06 -2.67
CA PHE A 142 -16.00 10.26 -1.84
C PHE A 142 -16.58 9.96 -0.47
N VAL A 143 -15.99 10.58 0.54
CA VAL A 143 -16.54 10.66 1.89
C VAL A 143 -17.06 12.08 2.08
N ALA A 144 -18.36 12.22 2.36
CA ALA A 144 -19.00 13.48 2.65
C ALA A 144 -19.51 13.48 4.10
N LEU A 145 -19.26 14.56 4.84
CA LEU A 145 -19.94 14.76 6.12
C LEU A 145 -21.34 15.30 5.89
N LEU A 146 -22.32 14.67 6.53
CA LEU A 146 -23.72 15.07 6.45
C LEU A 146 -24.12 15.91 7.67
N ALA A 147 -24.59 17.13 7.43
CA ALA A 147 -25.44 17.86 8.37
C ALA A 147 -26.90 17.48 8.11
N ARG A 148 -27.67 17.07 9.13
CA ARG A 148 -29.12 16.89 8.94
C ARG A 148 -29.81 18.25 8.81
N SER A 149 -30.55 18.44 7.73
CA SER A 149 -31.92 18.96 7.78
C SER A 149 -32.88 17.80 8.07
N ASP A 150 -33.92 18.04 8.85
CA ASP A 150 -34.86 17.00 9.27
C ASP A 150 -35.74 16.48 8.14
N SER A 151 -35.41 15.31 7.58
CA SER A 151 -36.31 14.28 7.05
C SER A 151 -35.58 13.37 6.04
N ILE A 152 -35.76 12.05 6.15
CA ILE A 152 -35.28 11.06 5.16
C ILE A 152 -36.47 10.41 4.42
N TYR A 153 -37.68 10.94 4.59
CA TYR A 153 -38.88 10.55 3.84
C TYR A 153 -39.74 11.79 3.59
N SER A 154 -39.55 12.43 2.44
CA SER A 154 -40.61 13.22 1.81
C SER A 154 -40.40 13.20 0.30
N PRO A 155 -41.38 12.72 -0.50
CA PRO A 155 -41.32 12.74 -1.94
C PRO A 155 -41.88 14.08 -2.41
N ASP A 156 -41.08 15.15 -2.33
CA ASP A 156 -41.42 16.38 -3.05
C ASP A 156 -40.17 17.03 -3.63
N ARG A 157 -40.31 17.37 -4.91
CA ARG A 157 -39.33 17.99 -5.79
C ARG A 157 -38.96 19.40 -5.32
N GLU A 158 -37.73 19.79 -5.67
CA GLU A 158 -37.29 21.18 -5.87
C GLU A 158 -37.16 22.08 -4.63
N ALA A 159 -36.08 21.86 -3.85
CA ALA A 159 -35.28 22.94 -3.30
C ALA A 159 -33.89 22.40 -2.89
N PRO A 160 -32.77 22.92 -3.40
CA PRO A 160 -31.46 22.48 -2.95
C PRO A 160 -31.19 23.02 -1.54
N GLY A 161 -31.46 22.18 -0.54
CA GLY A 161 -30.89 22.37 0.80
C GLY A 161 -29.37 22.38 0.68
N ARG A 162 -28.73 23.45 1.17
CA ARG A 162 -27.29 23.68 1.09
C ARG A 162 -26.54 22.60 1.88
N LEU A 163 -26.17 21.51 1.21
CA LEU A 163 -25.22 20.52 1.73
C LEU A 163 -23.87 21.24 1.88
N SER A 164 -23.38 21.42 3.10
CA SER A 164 -21.99 21.80 3.34
C SER A 164 -21.11 20.58 3.01
N ARG A 165 -20.83 20.41 1.72
CA ARG A 165 -20.03 19.32 1.16
C ARG A 165 -18.56 19.64 1.37
N ILE A 166 -17.94 19.07 2.41
CA ILE A 166 -16.48 18.99 2.50
C ILE A 166 -16.06 17.80 1.65
N GLU A 167 -15.47 18.07 0.48
CA GLU A 167 -14.94 17.06 -0.43
C GLU A 167 -13.52 16.70 0.00
N ILE A 168 -13.33 15.48 0.51
CA ILE A 168 -11.99 14.89 0.58
C ILE A 168 -11.84 14.04 -0.67
N LEU A 169 -11.15 14.58 -1.67
CA LEU A 169 -10.73 13.82 -2.85
C LEU A 169 -9.64 12.84 -2.41
N THR A 170 -10.04 11.59 -2.18
CA THR A 170 -9.11 10.47 -2.31
C THR A 170 -9.05 10.18 -3.81
N GLY A 171 -7.93 10.55 -4.44
CA GLY A 171 -7.59 9.97 -5.73
C GLY A 171 -7.74 8.46 -5.60
N SER A 172 -8.46 7.86 -6.53
CA SER A 172 -8.63 6.42 -6.61
C SER A 172 -7.30 5.79 -7.00
N ASP A 173 -6.36 5.72 -6.06
CA ASP A 173 -5.60 4.48 -5.96
C ASP A 173 -6.64 3.47 -5.53
N ASN A 174 -6.93 2.53 -6.43
CA ASN A 174 -7.71 1.35 -6.13
C ASN A 174 -6.88 0.51 -5.14
N THR A 175 -6.75 1.01 -3.91
CA THR A 175 -6.26 0.30 -2.74
C THR A 175 -7.35 -0.68 -2.40
N GLY A 176 -7.37 -1.76 -3.19
CA GLY A 176 -8.04 -2.97 -2.80
C GLY A 176 -7.43 -3.38 -1.48
N THR A 177 -8.08 -2.99 -0.36
CA THR A 177 -8.11 -3.85 0.82
C THR A 177 -8.25 -5.27 0.28
N CYS A 178 -7.27 -6.13 0.54
CA CYS A 178 -7.19 -7.49 0.01
C CYS A 178 -8.61 -8.05 -0.12
N LYS A 179 -9.16 -8.04 -1.35
CA LYS A 179 -10.36 -8.82 -1.64
C LYS A 179 -9.84 -10.22 -1.49
N ARG A 180 -10.12 -10.79 -0.31
CA ARG A 180 -9.59 -12.07 0.15
C ARG A 180 -9.96 -13.11 -0.90
N ASP A 181 -9.03 -13.36 -1.81
CA ASP A 181 -9.21 -14.35 -2.85
C ASP A 181 -9.19 -15.72 -2.19
N ARG A 182 -10.13 -16.55 -2.66
CA ARG A 182 -10.52 -17.84 -2.13
C ARG A 182 -9.30 -18.73 -1.86
N TRP A 183 -9.16 -19.17 -0.62
CA TRP A 183 -8.12 -20.12 -0.25
C TRP A 183 -8.56 -21.53 -0.62
N GLY A 184 -7.64 -22.25 -1.24
CA GLY A 184 -7.73 -23.70 -1.39
C GLY A 184 -6.38 -24.31 -1.03
N ALA A 185 -6.35 -25.04 0.09
CA ALA A 185 -5.21 -25.86 0.46
C ALA A 185 -5.11 -27.07 -0.49
N LEU A 186 -4.43 -26.90 -1.62
CA LEU A 186 -3.92 -28.00 -2.43
C LEU A 186 -2.53 -27.60 -2.97
N THR A 187 -1.54 -27.54 -2.10
CA THR A 187 -0.14 -27.53 -2.55
C THR A 187 0.58 -28.69 -1.90
N SER A 188 1.09 -29.59 -2.74
CA SER A 188 2.01 -30.63 -2.30
C SER A 188 3.34 -29.96 -1.94
N PRO A 189 3.95 -30.29 -0.79
CA PRO A 189 5.19 -29.68 -0.30
C PRO A 189 6.42 -29.95 -1.19
N SER A 190 6.29 -30.77 -2.23
CA SER A 190 7.38 -31.17 -3.13
C SER A 190 7.40 -30.46 -4.49
N MET A 191 6.50 -29.49 -4.73
CA MET A 191 6.49 -28.78 -6.03
C MET A 191 7.48 -27.61 -6.00
N SER A 192 8.37 -27.58 -6.99
CA SER A 192 9.17 -26.39 -7.31
C SER A 192 8.25 -25.21 -7.66
N ARG A 193 8.78 -24.00 -7.48
CA ARG A 193 8.12 -22.76 -7.91
C ARG A 193 9.04 -22.09 -8.89
N THR A 194 8.57 -22.01 -10.14
CA THR A 194 9.41 -21.58 -11.26
C THR A 194 8.88 -20.29 -11.84
N THR A 195 9.72 -19.27 -11.87
CA THR A 195 9.42 -17.99 -12.49
C THR A 195 9.23 -18.18 -14.01
N PRO A 196 8.17 -17.62 -14.63
CA PRO A 196 7.96 -17.71 -16.08
C PRO A 196 9.12 -17.07 -16.86
N PRO A 197 9.38 -17.50 -18.11
CA PRO A 197 10.24 -16.77 -19.02
C PRO A 197 9.79 -15.30 -19.12
N ARG A 198 10.73 -14.36 -19.14
CA ARG A 198 10.38 -12.94 -19.30
C ARG A 198 9.66 -12.73 -20.63
N PRO A 199 8.61 -11.89 -20.69
CA PRO A 199 7.84 -11.68 -21.92
C PRO A 199 8.68 -11.10 -23.05
N VAL A 200 9.77 -10.39 -22.71
CA VAL A 200 10.72 -9.83 -23.67
C VAL A 200 12.15 -10.04 -23.18
N ASN A 201 13.09 -10.27 -24.11
CA ASN A 201 14.51 -10.28 -23.81
C ASN A 201 15.02 -8.84 -23.59
N VAL A 202 15.07 -8.42 -22.33
CA VAL A 202 15.41 -7.05 -21.93
C VAL A 202 16.83 -6.63 -22.35
N GLU A 203 17.78 -7.56 -22.40
CA GLU A 203 19.15 -7.25 -22.83
C GLU A 203 19.31 -7.19 -24.34
N ALA A 204 18.45 -7.86 -25.11
CA ALA A 204 18.39 -7.64 -26.55
C ALA A 204 17.88 -6.22 -26.88
N LEU A 205 16.91 -5.71 -26.11
CA LEU A 205 16.41 -4.35 -26.24
C LEU A 205 17.42 -3.31 -25.73
N PHE A 206 18.04 -3.59 -24.59
CA PHE A 206 18.95 -2.67 -23.92
C PHE A 206 20.25 -3.38 -23.50
N PRO A 207 21.20 -3.60 -24.45
CA PRO A 207 22.42 -4.38 -24.17
C PRO A 207 23.27 -3.88 -22.99
N LYS A 208 23.17 -2.57 -22.67
CA LYS A 208 23.90 -1.98 -21.53
C LYS A 208 23.39 -2.47 -20.16
N LEU A 209 22.18 -3.03 -20.08
CA LEU A 209 21.68 -3.64 -18.84
C LEU A 209 22.46 -4.88 -18.44
N GLY A 210 23.10 -5.58 -19.38
CA GLY A 210 23.90 -6.77 -19.06
C GLY A 210 25.06 -6.48 -18.10
N ALA A 211 25.59 -5.26 -18.09
CA ALA A 211 26.61 -4.83 -17.13
C ALA A 211 26.06 -4.53 -15.73
N LEU A 212 24.74 -4.40 -15.59
CA LEU A 212 24.01 -4.12 -14.35
C LEU A 212 23.21 -5.35 -13.86
N ARG A 213 23.35 -6.49 -14.55
CA ARG A 213 22.66 -7.73 -14.21
C ARG A 213 23.05 -8.19 -12.82
N GLY A 214 22.07 -8.48 -11.99
CA GLY A 214 22.23 -9.13 -10.69
C GLY A 214 21.41 -10.41 -10.59
N THR A 215 21.53 -11.06 -9.44
CA THR A 215 20.69 -12.20 -9.03
C THR A 215 19.92 -11.85 -7.76
N THR A 216 18.75 -12.47 -7.61
CA THR A 216 17.98 -12.44 -6.37
C THR A 216 17.31 -13.79 -6.17
N THR A 217 17.19 -14.22 -4.91
CA THR A 217 16.52 -15.47 -4.57
C THR A 217 15.09 -15.13 -4.17
N ARG A 218 14.12 -15.48 -5.00
CA ARG A 218 12.69 -15.43 -4.65
C ARG A 218 12.40 -16.54 -3.65
N LEU A 219 11.64 -16.24 -2.60
CA LEU A 219 11.41 -17.19 -1.49
C LEU A 219 10.16 -18.05 -1.66
N HIS A 220 9.21 -17.64 -2.51
CA HIS A 220 7.96 -18.35 -2.79
C HIS A 220 7.28 -19.00 -1.57
N PRO A 221 6.89 -18.20 -0.56
CA PRO A 221 6.28 -18.73 0.65
C PRO A 221 4.94 -19.44 0.37
N ARG A 222 4.70 -20.62 0.93
CA ARG A 222 3.39 -21.29 0.89
C ARG A 222 2.96 -21.74 2.26
N PRO A 223 1.67 -21.58 2.65
CA PRO A 223 1.18 -22.00 3.95
C PRO A 223 1.52 -23.46 4.22
N GLY A 224 2.10 -23.73 5.38
CA GLY A 224 2.65 -25.03 5.71
C GLY A 224 2.97 -25.16 7.20
N ARG A 225 3.73 -26.21 7.55
CA ARG A 225 4.16 -26.47 8.94
C ARG A 225 5.68 -26.59 8.99
N PRO A 226 6.42 -25.50 8.77
CA PRO A 226 7.87 -25.51 8.92
C PRO A 226 8.25 -25.77 10.38
N ASP A 227 9.39 -26.44 10.59
CA ASP A 227 10.07 -26.48 11.88
C ASP A 227 11.24 -25.49 11.90
N ALA A 228 11.87 -25.34 13.06
CA ALA A 228 12.97 -24.39 13.26
C ALA A 228 14.26 -24.75 12.50
N SER A 229 14.39 -25.96 11.92
CA SER A 229 15.58 -26.41 11.18
C SER A 229 15.57 -25.98 9.71
N VAL A 230 14.47 -25.39 9.23
CA VAL A 230 14.34 -24.94 7.83
C VAL A 230 14.11 -23.43 7.75
N SER A 231 14.40 -22.88 6.56
CA SER A 231 14.04 -21.50 6.23
C SER A 231 12.52 -21.35 6.12
N SER A 232 11.94 -20.32 6.74
CA SER A 232 10.50 -20.11 6.80
C SER A 232 10.11 -18.64 6.98
N VAL A 233 8.86 -18.33 6.65
CA VAL A 233 8.17 -17.08 7.03
C VAL A 233 7.06 -17.45 8.02
N GLY A 234 6.94 -16.73 9.13
CA GLY A 234 5.93 -16.98 10.18
C GLY A 234 6.06 -18.30 10.92
N GLY A 235 7.08 -19.11 10.63
CA GLY A 235 7.37 -20.38 11.27
C GLY A 235 8.09 -20.22 12.63
N PRO A 236 8.29 -21.34 13.35
CA PRO A 236 9.11 -21.36 14.56
C PRO A 236 10.54 -20.88 14.27
N LEU A 237 11.10 -20.07 15.17
CA LEU A 237 12.49 -19.62 15.09
C LEU A 237 13.39 -20.51 15.95
N LEU A 238 14.59 -20.83 15.45
CA LEU A 238 15.65 -21.45 16.22
C LEU A 238 16.24 -20.41 17.18
N TRP A 239 15.73 -20.38 18.41
CA TRP A 239 16.12 -19.44 19.45
C TRP A 239 16.61 -20.18 20.70
N PRO A 240 17.74 -19.83 21.31
CA PRO A 240 18.23 -20.50 22.53
C PRO A 240 17.28 -20.28 23.71
N ALA A 241 17.01 -21.34 24.49
CA ALA A 241 16.13 -21.25 25.65
C ALA A 241 16.71 -20.38 26.80
N ASP A 242 18.02 -20.19 26.82
CA ASP A 242 18.75 -19.36 27.80
C ASP A 242 18.97 -17.91 27.35
N GLU A 243 18.62 -17.56 26.11
CA GLU A 243 18.71 -16.21 25.58
C GLU A 243 17.35 -15.47 25.73
N PRO A 244 17.30 -14.28 26.38
CA PRO A 244 16.06 -13.52 26.49
C PRO A 244 15.47 -13.18 25.12
N TRP A 245 14.17 -13.41 24.96
CA TRP A 245 13.46 -13.06 23.72
C TRP A 245 13.52 -11.54 23.47
N PRO A 246 13.74 -11.09 22.22
CA PRO A 246 13.82 -9.67 21.93
C PRO A 246 12.46 -8.97 22.14
N VAL A 247 12.53 -7.77 22.70
CA VAL A 247 11.36 -6.93 23.01
C VAL A 247 11.52 -5.53 22.41
N CYS A 248 10.41 -4.93 22.01
CA CYS A 248 10.32 -3.51 21.71
C CYS A 248 10.16 -2.72 23.02
N THR A 249 11.07 -1.77 23.26
CA THR A 249 11.03 -0.84 24.41
C THR A 249 10.72 0.60 24.01
N GLU A 250 10.54 0.88 22.72
CA GLU A 250 10.22 2.24 22.26
C GLU A 250 8.83 2.67 22.74
N PRO A 251 8.64 3.90 23.24
CA PRO A 251 7.32 4.36 23.65
C PRO A 251 6.34 4.53 22.48
N HIS A 252 5.26 3.73 22.46
CA HIS A 252 4.21 3.82 21.45
C HIS A 252 2.87 3.25 21.96
N LYS A 253 1.78 3.66 21.29
CA LYS A 253 0.42 3.23 21.63
C LYS A 253 0.28 1.73 21.41
N ARG A 254 -0.06 0.99 22.47
CA ARG A 254 -0.16 -0.49 22.43
C ARG A 254 -1.36 -1.09 23.19
N SER A 255 -2.14 -0.24 23.88
CA SER A 255 -3.30 -0.64 24.68
C SER A 255 -4.53 -1.09 23.88
N SER A 256 -4.46 -1.17 22.54
CA SER A 256 -5.56 -1.67 21.72
C SER A 256 -5.09 -2.32 20.44
N GLY A 257 -5.69 -3.45 20.09
CA GLY A 257 -5.27 -4.28 18.97
C GLY A 257 -6.10 -5.56 18.83
N TYR A 258 -5.55 -6.55 18.16
CA TYR A 258 -6.16 -7.86 17.94
C TYR A 258 -5.38 -8.93 18.70
N ARG A 259 -6.05 -10.01 19.12
CA ARG A 259 -5.37 -11.17 19.70
C ARG A 259 -4.84 -12.06 18.58
N ILE A 260 -3.62 -12.58 18.73
CA ILE A 260 -3.02 -13.49 17.76
C ILE A 260 -3.87 -14.75 17.57
N ALA A 261 -4.44 -15.28 18.66
CA ALA A 261 -5.35 -16.42 18.62
C ALA A 261 -6.60 -16.15 17.78
N ASP A 262 -7.20 -14.96 17.90
CA ASP A 262 -8.40 -14.58 17.15
C ASP A 262 -8.09 -14.47 15.66
N ILE A 263 -6.93 -13.90 15.29
CA ILE A 263 -6.46 -13.80 13.90
C ILE A 263 -6.30 -15.20 13.29
N ARG A 264 -5.59 -16.10 13.99
CA ARG A 264 -5.38 -17.47 13.51
C ARG A 264 -6.69 -18.24 13.38
N ARG A 265 -7.62 -18.05 14.34
CA ARG A 265 -8.93 -18.70 14.28
C ARG A 265 -9.79 -18.14 13.16
N GLU A 266 -9.76 -16.82 12.92
CA GLU A 266 -10.46 -16.17 11.81
C GLU A 266 -9.98 -16.75 10.48
N ARG A 267 -8.66 -16.88 10.28
CA ARG A 267 -8.06 -17.47 9.07
C ARG A 267 -8.51 -18.92 8.85
N GLN A 268 -8.54 -19.74 9.89
CA GLN A 268 -9.02 -21.12 9.81
C GLN A 268 -10.49 -21.19 9.39
N VAL A 269 -11.36 -20.40 10.04
CA VAL A 269 -12.79 -20.36 9.70
C VAL A 269 -12.98 -19.89 8.26
N LEU A 270 -12.27 -18.84 7.84
CA LEU A 270 -12.33 -18.34 6.47
C LEU A 270 -11.87 -19.38 5.46
N ALA A 271 -10.79 -20.12 5.73
CA ALA A 271 -10.34 -21.22 4.88
C ALA A 271 -11.43 -22.28 4.69
N ASP A 272 -12.09 -22.71 5.76
CA ASP A 272 -13.18 -23.68 5.70
C ASP A 272 -14.41 -23.12 4.96
N VAL A 273 -14.73 -21.85 5.18
CA VAL A 273 -15.83 -21.13 4.51
C VAL A 273 -15.56 -21.03 3.02
N TRP A 274 -14.33 -20.71 2.61
CA TRP A 274 -13.96 -20.58 1.21
C TRP A 274 -13.95 -21.92 0.47
N ALA A 275 -13.54 -23.00 1.14
CA ALA A 275 -13.67 -24.35 0.59
C ALA A 275 -15.13 -24.74 0.29
N ARG A 276 -16.08 -24.25 1.11
CA ARG A 276 -17.53 -24.50 0.97
C ARG A 276 -18.29 -23.43 0.16
N GLY A 277 -17.69 -22.27 -0.06
CA GLY A 277 -18.22 -21.16 -0.87
C GLY A 277 -19.04 -20.09 -0.13
N ARG A 278 -19.62 -20.39 1.05
CA ARG A 278 -20.35 -19.40 1.87
C ARG A 278 -20.32 -19.75 3.37
N PRO A 279 -20.31 -18.76 4.27
CA PRO A 279 -20.36 -19.00 5.71
C PRO A 279 -21.77 -19.33 6.20
N THR A 280 -21.87 -20.14 7.25
CA THR A 280 -23.10 -20.32 8.03
C THR A 280 -23.43 -19.06 8.84
N ASP A 281 -24.65 -18.97 9.39
CA ASP A 281 -25.03 -17.87 10.27
C ASP A 281 -24.14 -17.78 11.51
N GLU A 282 -23.84 -18.93 12.12
CA GLU A 282 -22.91 -19.06 13.25
C GLU A 282 -21.50 -18.60 12.90
N GLU A 283 -20.99 -18.99 11.72
CA GLU A 283 -19.67 -18.58 11.25
C GLU A 283 -19.60 -17.08 10.99
N ARG A 284 -20.67 -16.44 10.49
CA ARG A 284 -20.70 -14.98 10.33
C ARG A 284 -20.60 -14.26 11.67
N VAL A 285 -21.36 -14.72 12.67
CA VAL A 285 -21.31 -14.16 14.03
C VAL A 285 -19.92 -14.35 14.62
N LEU A 286 -19.35 -15.55 14.50
CA LEU A 286 -18.00 -15.86 14.97
C LEU A 286 -16.95 -14.98 14.28
N LEU A 287 -17.01 -14.79 12.96
CA LEU A 287 -16.08 -13.94 12.23
C LEU A 287 -16.18 -12.47 12.64
N GLU A 288 -17.39 -11.98 12.93
CA GLU A 288 -17.59 -10.65 13.48
C GLU A 288 -16.93 -10.53 14.86
N GLU A 289 -17.13 -11.51 15.75
CA GLU A 289 -16.55 -11.55 17.09
C GLU A 289 -15.01 -11.60 17.06
N LEU A 290 -14.43 -12.51 16.27
CA LEU A 290 -12.98 -12.63 16.07
C LEU A 290 -12.37 -11.37 15.44
N GLY A 291 -13.18 -10.64 14.66
CA GLY A 291 -12.78 -9.39 14.04
C GLY A 291 -12.75 -8.19 14.98
N ARG A 292 -13.22 -8.32 16.23
CA ARG A 292 -13.27 -7.19 17.16
C ARG A 292 -11.89 -6.81 17.67
N ARG A 293 -11.68 -5.50 17.78
CA ARG A 293 -10.49 -4.93 18.39
C ARG A 293 -10.66 -4.93 19.92
N HIS A 294 -9.64 -5.39 20.62
CA HIS A 294 -9.58 -5.45 22.08
C HIS A 294 -8.89 -4.20 22.65
N ARG A 295 -9.11 -3.95 23.95
CA ARG A 295 -8.47 -2.86 24.69
C ARG A 295 -7.98 -3.38 26.04
N GLU A 296 -6.69 -3.23 26.30
CA GLU A 296 -6.05 -3.60 27.57
C GLU A 296 -5.55 -2.33 28.25
N ARG A 297 -6.24 -1.93 29.32
CA ARG A 297 -6.00 -0.65 30.00
C ARG A 297 -4.78 -0.67 30.92
N GLU A 298 -4.29 -1.86 31.25
CA GLU A 298 -3.18 -2.07 32.18
C GLU A 298 -1.81 -2.02 31.48
N ILE A 299 -1.77 -2.13 30.15
CA ILE A 299 -0.53 -2.02 29.38
C ILE A 299 -0.24 -0.54 29.12
N ALA A 300 0.86 -0.04 29.70
CA ALA A 300 1.37 1.29 29.45
C ALA A 300 2.07 1.38 28.08
N ASP A 301 2.12 2.59 27.53
CA ASP A 301 2.80 2.87 26.26
C ASP A 301 4.32 2.70 26.34
N THR A 302 4.88 2.34 27.49
CA THR A 302 6.31 2.08 27.73
C THR A 302 6.62 0.62 28.07
N ASP A 303 5.60 -0.23 28.28
CA ASP A 303 5.82 -1.62 28.68
C ASP A 303 6.46 -2.44 27.55
N PRO A 304 7.42 -3.34 27.82
CA PRO A 304 8.10 -4.10 26.78
C PRO A 304 7.11 -4.99 26.00
N VAL A 305 7.19 -4.94 24.68
CA VAL A 305 6.37 -5.78 23.77
C VAL A 305 7.24 -6.87 23.18
N PRO A 306 6.96 -8.17 23.41
CA PRO A 306 7.64 -9.26 22.71
C PRO A 306 7.54 -9.06 21.20
N LEU A 307 8.68 -9.04 20.51
CA LEU A 307 8.69 -8.92 19.05
C LEU A 307 8.13 -10.20 18.42
N ILE A 308 7.43 -10.07 17.31
CA ILE A 308 6.98 -11.23 16.52
C ILE A 308 8.10 -11.65 15.58
N GLY A 309 8.44 -12.93 15.59
CA GLY A 309 9.32 -13.54 14.60
C GLY A 309 8.64 -13.60 13.23
N LEU A 310 9.23 -12.97 12.22
CA LEU A 310 8.71 -12.91 10.86
C LEU A 310 9.35 -13.91 9.92
N VAL A 311 10.67 -14.01 9.96
CA VAL A 311 11.45 -14.77 8.98
C VAL A 311 12.63 -15.43 9.65
N GLN A 312 12.92 -16.65 9.22
CA GLN A 312 14.18 -17.32 9.47
C GLN A 312 14.74 -17.85 8.15
N LEU A 313 15.99 -17.52 7.83
CA LEU A 313 16.65 -17.98 6.60
C LEU A 313 18.02 -18.56 6.91
N TYR A 314 18.22 -19.82 6.54
CA TYR A 314 19.52 -20.45 6.54
C TYR A 314 20.25 -20.14 5.23
N ARG A 315 21.54 -19.81 5.33
CA ARG A 315 22.38 -19.55 4.15
C ARG A 315 22.48 -20.73 3.18
N ARG A 316 22.40 -21.96 3.70
CA ARG A 316 22.38 -23.18 2.86
C ARG A 316 21.15 -23.27 1.94
N ASP A 317 20.05 -22.61 2.29
CA ASP A 317 18.78 -22.69 1.55
C ASP A 317 18.61 -21.52 0.57
N VAL A 318 19.34 -20.41 0.77
CA VAL A 318 19.12 -19.14 0.07
C VAL A 318 20.42 -18.64 -0.57
N PRO A 319 20.66 -18.91 -1.87
CA PRO A 319 21.92 -18.58 -2.55
C PRO A 319 22.34 -17.11 -2.50
N ASP A 320 21.39 -16.18 -2.64
CA ASP A 320 21.69 -14.74 -2.62
C ASP A 320 21.75 -14.14 -1.21
N LEU A 321 21.66 -14.96 -0.15
CA LEU A 321 21.82 -14.48 1.23
C LEU A 321 23.30 -14.23 1.53
N PRO A 322 23.74 -12.96 1.74
CA PRO A 322 25.13 -12.66 2.04
C PRO A 322 25.59 -13.35 3.34
N PRO A 323 26.91 -13.53 3.53
CA PRO A 323 27.45 -13.98 4.80
C PRO A 323 27.05 -13.04 5.93
N GLY A 324 26.61 -13.62 7.05
CA GLY A 324 26.42 -12.88 8.29
C GLY A 324 27.76 -12.52 8.94
N PRO A 325 27.71 -11.68 9.99
CA PRO A 325 28.89 -11.36 10.80
C PRO A 325 29.49 -12.64 11.40
N ASP A 326 30.81 -12.68 11.52
CA ASP A 326 31.56 -13.81 12.11
C ASP A 326 31.20 -15.19 11.55
N THR A 327 30.79 -15.26 10.26
CA THR A 327 30.35 -16.47 9.56
C THR A 327 29.01 -17.07 10.01
N CYS A 328 28.18 -16.29 10.73
CA CYS A 328 26.79 -16.66 11.04
C CYS A 328 26.06 -17.19 9.79
N ASP A 329 25.35 -18.30 9.95
CA ASP A 329 24.68 -19.03 8.87
C ASP A 329 23.16 -18.90 8.90
N LEU A 330 22.62 -18.22 9.92
CA LEU A 330 21.18 -18.06 10.13
C LEU A 330 20.80 -16.59 10.32
N LEU A 331 19.97 -16.07 9.42
CA LEU A 331 19.33 -14.76 9.50
C LEU A 331 17.94 -14.90 10.10
N GLN A 332 17.61 -14.05 11.07
CA GLN A 332 16.29 -13.97 11.68
C GLN A 332 15.80 -12.53 11.66
N VAL A 333 14.54 -12.32 11.31
CA VAL A 333 13.89 -11.01 11.30
C VAL A 333 12.69 -11.03 12.23
N PHE A 334 12.63 -10.04 13.09
CA PHE A 334 11.55 -9.80 14.03
C PHE A 334 10.96 -8.41 13.77
N TRP A 335 9.77 -8.13 14.28
CA TRP A 335 9.29 -6.75 14.33
C TRP A 335 8.39 -6.48 15.52
N CYS A 336 8.25 -5.20 15.85
CA CYS A 336 7.15 -4.75 16.71
C CYS A 336 5.84 -4.87 15.91
N PRO A 337 4.80 -5.52 16.45
CA PRO A 337 3.55 -5.72 15.72
C PRO A 337 2.63 -4.48 15.71
N PHE A 338 3.19 -3.29 15.90
CA PHE A 338 2.49 -2.01 15.90
C PHE A 338 3.16 -1.04 14.93
N GLU A 339 2.38 -0.44 14.03
CA GLU A 339 2.85 0.62 13.12
C GLU A 339 2.80 1.98 13.83
N ALA A 340 3.66 2.16 14.83
CA ALA A 340 3.61 3.35 15.69
C ALA A 340 5.00 3.96 15.96
N HIS A 341 5.98 3.60 15.14
CA HIS A 341 7.39 3.95 15.32
C HIS A 341 7.84 5.15 14.50
N GLY A 342 9.00 5.69 14.88
CA GLY A 342 9.66 6.79 14.19
C GLY A 342 8.93 8.14 14.31
N PRO A 343 9.46 9.18 13.65
CA PRO A 343 8.95 10.55 13.76
C PRO A 343 7.50 10.69 13.25
N SER A 344 7.12 9.90 12.25
CA SER A 344 5.77 9.93 11.68
C SER A 344 4.74 9.23 12.57
N ARG A 345 5.16 8.40 13.54
CA ARG A 345 4.28 7.55 14.35
C ARG A 345 3.44 6.55 13.55
N TYR A 346 3.90 6.22 12.34
CA TYR A 346 3.34 5.19 11.46
C TYR A 346 4.41 4.21 10.95
N GLY A 347 5.64 4.29 11.46
CA GLY A 347 6.74 3.42 11.06
C GLY A 347 6.64 2.02 11.67
N LEU A 348 7.30 1.07 11.03
CA LEU A 348 7.62 -0.23 11.58
C LEU A 348 8.91 -0.17 12.42
N ALA A 349 9.13 -1.20 13.24
CA ALA A 349 10.40 -1.43 13.91
C ALA A 349 10.88 -2.86 13.64
N PRO A 350 11.49 -3.14 12.47
CA PRO A 350 12.10 -4.43 12.19
C PRO A 350 13.44 -4.57 12.94
N HIS A 351 13.71 -5.77 13.44
CA HIS A 351 14.94 -6.15 14.11
C HIS A 351 15.56 -7.34 13.41
N VAL A 352 16.83 -7.21 13.04
CA VAL A 352 17.60 -8.26 12.37
C VAL A 352 18.56 -8.91 13.36
N ARG A 353 18.59 -10.23 13.38
CA ARG A 353 19.54 -11.03 14.17
C ARG A 353 20.24 -12.03 13.27
N TRP A 354 21.55 -12.11 13.43
CA TRP A 354 22.38 -13.16 12.85
C TRP A 354 22.80 -14.12 13.95
N ARG A 355 22.82 -15.41 13.66
CA ARG A 355 23.34 -16.42 14.58
C ARG A 355 24.05 -17.56 13.87
N HIS A 356 24.84 -18.27 14.66
CA HIS A 356 25.31 -19.61 14.38
C HIS A 356 24.23 -20.61 14.77
N SER A 357 23.71 -21.36 13.80
CA SER A 357 22.65 -22.33 14.06
C SER A 357 23.11 -23.53 14.88
N ASP A 358 24.37 -23.92 14.74
CA ASP A 358 25.01 -25.02 15.48
C ASP A 358 25.27 -24.72 16.96
N GLN A 359 25.25 -23.44 17.36
CA GLN A 359 25.41 -23.01 18.74
C GLN A 359 24.11 -23.09 19.55
N VAL A 360 22.96 -23.34 18.92
CA VAL A 360 21.66 -23.48 19.61
C VAL A 360 21.44 -24.93 20.03
N ALA A 361 21.92 -25.29 21.22
CA ALA A 361 21.80 -26.66 21.73
C ALA A 361 20.38 -27.00 22.22
N VAL A 362 19.73 -26.07 22.92
CA VAL A 362 18.37 -26.22 23.45
C VAL A 362 17.49 -25.10 22.90
N PRO A 363 16.64 -25.39 21.90
CA PRO A 363 15.70 -24.41 21.37
C PRO A 363 14.61 -24.02 22.38
N LEU A 364 14.13 -22.78 22.30
CA LEU A 364 12.99 -22.27 23.03
C LEU A 364 11.69 -22.81 22.41
N ASP A 365 10.99 -23.68 23.13
CA ASP A 365 9.78 -24.34 22.62
C ASP A 365 8.59 -23.40 22.43
N THR A 366 8.37 -22.47 23.37
CA THR A 366 7.23 -21.56 23.37
C THR A 366 7.70 -20.12 23.44
N PRO A 367 7.89 -19.44 22.29
CA PRO A 367 8.29 -18.04 22.29
C PRO A 367 7.18 -17.18 22.92
N PRO A 368 7.55 -16.16 23.72
CA PRO A 368 6.57 -15.25 24.28
C PRO A 368 5.85 -14.50 23.17
N GLN A 369 4.53 -14.35 23.32
CA GLN A 369 3.69 -13.63 22.36
C GLN A 369 3.19 -12.33 22.98
N PRO A 370 3.07 -11.25 22.19
CA PRO A 370 2.44 -10.02 22.65
C PRO A 370 0.94 -10.27 22.87
N ALA A 371 0.38 -9.65 23.92
CA ALA A 371 -1.04 -9.80 24.25
C ALA A 371 -1.95 -9.32 23.11
N LEU A 372 -1.55 -8.21 22.47
CA LEU A 372 -2.24 -7.61 21.33
C LEU A 372 -1.27 -7.24 20.21
N VAL A 373 -1.78 -7.22 18.98
CA VAL A 373 -1.09 -6.69 17.79
C VAL A 373 -1.87 -5.51 17.21
N GLY A 374 -1.17 -4.52 16.64
CA GLY A 374 -1.79 -3.28 16.16
C GLY A 374 -2.72 -3.46 14.95
N PHE A 375 -2.44 -4.49 14.13
CA PHE A 375 -3.12 -4.84 12.89
C PHE A 375 -2.99 -6.34 12.61
N LYS A 376 -3.94 -6.93 11.88
CA LYS A 376 -3.97 -8.39 11.67
C LYS A 376 -2.82 -8.90 10.80
N GLY A 377 -2.40 -8.11 9.81
CA GLY A 377 -1.25 -8.40 8.95
C GLY A 377 0.10 -8.35 9.67
N ALA A 378 0.14 -8.02 10.96
CA ALA A 378 1.35 -8.09 11.78
C ALA A 378 1.81 -9.53 12.04
N VAL A 379 0.93 -10.50 11.81
CA VAL A 379 1.11 -11.91 12.13
C VAL A 379 1.19 -12.70 10.83
N ALA A 380 2.38 -13.16 10.45
CA ALA A 380 2.53 -14.02 9.29
C ALA A 380 1.80 -15.37 9.49
N GLU A 381 1.25 -15.92 8.40
CA GLU A 381 0.90 -17.33 8.31
C GLU A 381 2.18 -18.16 8.16
N PRO A 382 2.36 -19.25 8.92
CA PRO A 382 3.53 -20.11 8.80
C PRO A 382 3.65 -20.69 7.39
N CYS A 383 4.76 -20.41 6.72
CA CYS A 383 5.01 -20.79 5.35
C CYS A 383 6.31 -21.59 5.21
N VAL A 384 6.24 -22.68 4.43
CA VAL A 384 7.44 -23.31 3.84
C VAL A 384 7.90 -22.47 2.64
N LEU A 385 9.21 -22.44 2.39
CA LEU A 385 9.79 -21.66 1.30
C LEU A 385 10.18 -22.57 0.14
N HIS A 386 10.13 -22.03 -1.07
CA HIS A 386 10.59 -22.70 -2.30
C HIS A 386 11.59 -21.78 -3.02
N PRO A 387 12.83 -21.67 -2.53
CA PRO A 387 13.79 -20.70 -3.05
C PRO A 387 14.13 -20.91 -4.52
N GLU A 388 14.07 -19.85 -5.33
CA GLU A 388 14.47 -19.83 -6.73
C GLU A 388 15.38 -18.62 -7.00
N GLN A 389 16.59 -18.86 -7.47
CA GLN A 389 17.48 -17.78 -7.91
C GLN A 389 17.12 -17.34 -9.32
N VAL A 390 16.85 -16.05 -9.49
CA VAL A 390 16.46 -15.44 -10.77
C VAL A 390 17.32 -14.22 -11.09
N VAL A 391 17.34 -13.85 -12.37
CA VAL A 391 18.00 -12.62 -12.84
C VAL A 391 17.15 -11.40 -12.47
N THR A 392 17.81 -10.32 -12.07
CA THR A 392 17.18 -9.03 -11.76
C THR A 392 18.05 -7.86 -12.24
N TYR A 393 17.43 -6.68 -12.36
CA TYR A 393 18.07 -5.44 -12.80
C TYR A 393 17.69 -4.27 -11.89
N PRO A 394 18.47 -3.19 -11.85
CA PRO A 394 18.18 -2.04 -11.00
C PRO A 394 16.84 -1.38 -11.33
N TYR A 395 16.27 -0.74 -10.32
CA TYR A 395 15.12 0.15 -10.48
C TYR A 395 15.39 1.20 -11.56
N ALA A 396 14.38 1.54 -12.36
CA ALA A 396 14.55 2.36 -13.56
C ALA A 396 15.25 3.70 -13.25
N ASP A 397 14.83 4.37 -12.19
CA ASP A 397 15.36 5.69 -11.81
C ASP A 397 16.77 5.62 -11.18
N SER A 398 17.26 4.42 -10.88
CA SER A 398 18.65 4.19 -10.47
C SER A 398 19.59 3.95 -11.65
N LEU A 399 19.07 3.85 -12.88
CA LEU A 399 19.87 3.60 -14.08
C LEU A 399 20.55 4.89 -14.59
N PRO A 400 21.65 4.77 -15.35
CA PRO A 400 22.21 5.92 -16.05
C PRO A 400 21.15 6.63 -16.92
N ALA A 401 21.07 7.95 -16.86
CA ALA A 401 19.99 8.75 -17.48
C ALA A 401 19.77 8.51 -19.00
N ARG A 402 20.81 8.07 -19.73
CA ARG A 402 20.69 7.70 -21.16
C ARG A 402 20.00 6.34 -21.37
N LEU A 403 20.17 5.42 -20.43
CA LEU A 403 19.55 4.10 -20.45
C LEU A 403 18.10 4.19 -20.01
N TRP A 404 17.84 4.89 -18.90
CA TRP A 404 16.47 5.20 -18.43
C TRP A 404 15.61 5.80 -19.55
N ARG A 405 16.05 6.88 -20.22
CA ARG A 405 15.31 7.50 -21.34
C ARG A 405 14.99 6.54 -22.50
N LYS A 406 15.82 5.52 -22.71
CA LYS A 406 15.56 4.54 -23.78
C LYS A 406 14.50 3.54 -23.37
N ILE A 407 14.50 3.14 -22.10
CA ILE A 407 13.49 2.26 -21.52
C ILE A 407 12.15 2.99 -21.50
N ASP A 408 12.12 4.21 -20.98
CA ASP A 408 10.95 5.10 -20.95
C ASP A 408 10.35 5.23 -22.35
N SER A 409 11.14 5.65 -23.35
CA SER A 409 10.70 5.75 -24.75
C SER A 409 10.21 4.43 -25.36
N TRP A 410 10.68 3.27 -24.87
CA TRP A 410 10.24 1.97 -25.34
C TRP A 410 8.90 1.58 -24.69
N GLU A 411 8.72 1.78 -23.39
CA GLU A 411 7.44 1.57 -22.68
C GLU A 411 6.35 2.44 -23.30
N ASP A 412 6.64 3.71 -23.54
CA ASP A 412 5.83 4.67 -24.30
C ASP A 412 5.38 4.12 -25.67
N ALA A 413 6.26 3.38 -26.34
CA ALA A 413 5.96 2.79 -27.64
C ALA A 413 5.14 1.51 -27.52
N GLU A 414 5.34 0.71 -26.47
CA GLU A 414 4.52 -0.46 -26.16
C GLU A 414 3.10 -0.07 -25.76
N GLU A 415 2.93 0.95 -24.93
CA GLU A 415 1.62 1.50 -24.57
C GLU A 415 0.85 1.92 -25.82
N ARG A 416 1.45 2.76 -26.68
CA ARG A 416 0.86 3.15 -27.97
C ARG A 416 0.55 1.94 -28.88
N ARG A 417 1.29 0.83 -28.78
CA ARG A 417 1.00 -0.40 -29.53
C ARG A 417 -0.19 -1.16 -28.95
N ALA A 418 -0.28 -1.25 -27.63
CA ALA A 418 -1.39 -1.87 -26.92
C ALA A 418 -2.70 -1.13 -27.24
N GLU A 419 -2.70 0.20 -27.16
CA GLU A 419 -3.83 1.06 -27.53
C GLU A 419 -4.32 0.80 -28.95
N ARG A 420 -3.40 0.74 -29.94
CA ARG A 420 -3.74 0.47 -31.35
C ARG A 420 -4.32 -0.91 -31.58
N ARG A 421 -3.94 -1.90 -30.76
CA ARG A 421 -4.44 -3.28 -30.86
C ARG A 421 -5.76 -3.47 -30.13
N GLY A 422 -6.21 -2.48 -29.34
CA GLY A 422 -7.41 -2.58 -28.52
C GLY A 422 -7.31 -3.73 -27.52
N LEU A 423 -6.11 -3.99 -27.00
CA LEU A 423 -5.91 -5.00 -25.96
C LEU A 423 -6.31 -4.39 -24.62
N ASP A 424 -7.11 -5.13 -23.85
CA ASP A 424 -7.49 -4.77 -22.48
C ASP A 424 -6.39 -5.08 -21.45
N ASP A 425 -5.32 -5.79 -21.85
CA ASP A 425 -4.19 -6.16 -20.99
C ASP A 425 -3.20 -4.99 -20.82
N GLU A 426 -2.70 -4.79 -19.60
CA GLU A 426 -1.65 -3.80 -19.33
C GLU A 426 -0.38 -4.11 -20.16
N PRO A 427 0.26 -3.10 -20.77
CA PRO A 427 1.48 -3.31 -21.52
C PRO A 427 2.63 -3.75 -20.61
N VAL A 428 3.56 -4.52 -21.16
CA VAL A 428 4.78 -4.94 -20.46
C VAL A 428 5.61 -3.71 -20.10
N THR A 429 5.99 -3.59 -18.83
CA THR A 429 6.88 -2.54 -18.33
C THR A 429 8.21 -3.12 -17.87
N TYR A 430 9.29 -2.34 -18.01
CA TYR A 430 10.58 -2.66 -17.46
C TYR A 430 10.50 -2.85 -15.94
N HIS A 431 9.83 -1.93 -15.23
CA HIS A 431 9.76 -2.00 -13.78
C HIS A 431 9.05 -3.28 -13.31
N HIS A 432 7.80 -3.47 -13.74
CA HIS A 432 6.96 -4.52 -13.18
C HIS A 432 7.19 -5.90 -13.79
N ASP A 433 7.68 -6.02 -15.02
CA ASP A 433 7.77 -7.32 -15.70
C ASP A 433 9.21 -7.81 -15.91
N LEU A 434 10.16 -6.89 -16.05
CA LEU A 434 11.50 -7.24 -16.56
C LEU A 434 12.64 -7.03 -15.55
N SER A 435 12.49 -6.13 -14.57
CA SER A 435 13.60 -5.67 -13.71
C SER A 435 13.64 -6.32 -12.33
N ILE A 436 12.63 -6.07 -11.49
CA ILE A 436 12.63 -6.44 -10.08
C ILE A 436 11.54 -7.49 -9.85
N PRO A 437 11.91 -8.70 -9.39
CA PRO A 437 10.91 -9.71 -9.04
C PRO A 437 10.01 -9.25 -7.91
N GLN A 438 8.71 -9.51 -8.05
CA GLN A 438 7.72 -9.29 -7.01
C GLN A 438 7.78 -10.40 -5.95
N GLY A 439 7.29 -10.10 -4.75
CA GLY A 439 7.25 -11.04 -3.64
C GLY A 439 8.47 -11.01 -2.74
N CYS A 440 8.38 -11.82 -1.68
CA CYS A 440 9.46 -12.00 -0.71
C CYS A 440 10.73 -12.55 -1.40
N ARG A 441 11.86 -11.87 -1.22
CA ARG A 441 13.12 -12.18 -1.91
C ARG A 441 14.34 -11.71 -1.15
N VAL A 442 15.48 -12.30 -1.44
CA VAL A 442 16.79 -11.99 -0.83
C VAL A 442 17.77 -11.53 -1.88
N GLY A 443 18.56 -10.50 -1.56
CA GLY A 443 19.50 -9.90 -2.50
C GLY A 443 18.81 -9.22 -3.69
N GLY A 444 19.60 -8.89 -4.72
CA GLY A 444 19.13 -8.16 -5.89
C GLY A 444 19.02 -6.65 -5.67
N PHE A 445 18.02 -6.05 -6.31
CA PHE A 445 17.82 -4.60 -6.28
C PHE A 445 16.53 -4.22 -5.54
N PRO A 446 16.55 -3.13 -4.75
CA PRO A 446 15.35 -2.62 -4.08
C PRO A 446 14.38 -2.03 -5.11
N SER A 447 13.08 -2.27 -4.88
CA SER A 447 12.03 -1.48 -5.54
C SER A 447 11.90 -0.12 -4.86
N TRP A 448 11.56 0.90 -5.62
CA TRP A 448 11.35 2.28 -5.19
C TRP A 448 10.03 2.84 -5.74
N HIS A 449 9.01 1.99 -5.86
CA HIS A 449 7.78 2.30 -6.60
C HIS A 449 6.88 3.34 -5.92
N THR A 450 7.08 3.61 -4.63
CA THR A 450 6.28 4.61 -3.88
C THR A 450 7.08 5.86 -3.54
N THR A 451 8.40 5.75 -3.41
CA THR A 451 9.27 6.88 -3.08
C THR A 451 10.44 6.97 -4.03
N ASP A 452 10.88 8.17 -4.38
CA ASP A 452 12.12 8.34 -5.15
C ASP A 452 13.30 7.58 -4.51
N PRO A 453 14.15 6.92 -5.34
CA PRO A 453 15.36 6.29 -4.84
C PRO A 453 16.24 7.30 -4.10
N HIS A 454 16.66 6.95 -2.89
CA HIS A 454 17.57 7.77 -2.10
C HIS A 454 18.76 6.96 -1.59
N PRO A 455 19.91 7.61 -1.28
CA PRO A 455 21.08 6.90 -0.80
C PRO A 455 20.82 6.15 0.52
N MET A 456 20.92 4.82 0.45
CA MET A 456 20.90 3.95 1.62
C MET A 456 22.33 3.64 2.06
N ASN A 457 22.93 4.58 2.80
CA ASN A 457 24.29 4.41 3.32
C ASN A 457 24.28 3.91 4.77
N CYS A 458 25.28 3.09 5.12
CA CYS A 458 25.48 2.57 6.46
C CYS A 458 25.84 3.70 7.43
N GLU A 459 25.16 3.76 8.57
CA GLU A 459 25.39 4.82 9.56
C GLU A 459 26.77 4.73 10.24
N ALA A 460 27.37 3.53 10.30
CA ALA A 460 28.65 3.32 10.97
C ALA A 460 29.87 3.63 10.07
N CYS A 461 29.80 3.33 8.77
CA CYS A 461 30.95 3.45 7.86
C CYS A 461 30.68 4.22 6.57
N ALA A 462 29.47 4.77 6.39
CA ALA A 462 29.01 5.49 5.20
C ALA A 462 29.02 4.69 3.87
N ALA A 463 29.40 3.41 3.88
CA ALA A 463 29.34 2.56 2.70
C ALA A 463 27.89 2.44 2.17
N PRO A 464 27.68 2.51 0.84
CA PRO A 464 26.39 2.18 0.23
C PRO A 464 25.97 0.76 0.61
N MET A 465 24.76 0.63 1.14
CA MET A 465 24.23 -0.64 1.61
C MET A 465 23.65 -1.45 0.45
N ILE A 466 23.65 -2.77 0.60
CA ILE A 466 23.04 -3.70 -0.34
C ILE A 466 21.66 -4.14 0.19
N LEU A 467 20.74 -4.49 -0.70
CA LEU A 467 19.47 -5.10 -0.31
C LEU A 467 19.77 -6.48 0.31
N LEU A 468 19.33 -6.67 1.55
CA LEU A 468 19.41 -7.96 2.25
C LEU A 468 18.16 -8.78 1.97
N LEU A 469 17.00 -8.24 2.30
CA LEU A 469 15.71 -8.93 2.27
C LEU A 469 14.61 -7.96 1.87
N THR A 470 13.69 -8.40 1.02
CA THR A 470 12.40 -7.77 0.83
C THR A 470 11.30 -8.69 1.38
N LEU A 471 10.42 -8.14 2.21
CA LEU A 471 9.16 -8.75 2.59
C LEU A 471 8.03 -8.01 1.89
N ASP A 472 7.18 -8.73 1.20
CA ASP A 472 6.13 -8.17 0.35
C ASP A 472 4.77 -8.64 0.86
N SER A 473 3.76 -7.77 0.75
CA SER A 473 2.36 -8.13 1.04
C SER A 473 1.82 -9.09 -0.04
N TRP A 474 2.38 -9.04 -1.25
CA TRP A 474 1.96 -9.83 -2.40
C TRP A 474 3.12 -10.62 -2.97
N GLU A 475 2.88 -11.86 -3.38
CA GLU A 475 3.90 -12.62 -4.10
C GLU A 475 3.95 -12.25 -5.59
N TRP A 476 2.84 -11.79 -6.15
CA TRP A 476 2.75 -11.18 -7.48
C TRP A 476 1.49 -10.30 -7.63
N SER A 477 1.54 -9.32 -8.53
CA SER A 477 0.48 -8.41 -8.95
C SER A 477 0.31 -8.44 -10.48
N GLY A 478 -0.84 -7.97 -10.97
CA GLY A 478 -1.10 -7.74 -12.40
C GLY A 478 -1.85 -8.86 -13.15
N ALA A 479 -2.62 -8.47 -14.17
CA ALA A 479 -3.45 -9.35 -15.01
C ALA A 479 -2.63 -10.35 -15.85
N ASN A 480 -1.35 -10.04 -16.11
CA ASN A 480 -0.51 -10.82 -17.02
C ASN A 480 0.32 -11.92 -16.34
N GLY A 481 0.38 -11.93 -15.00
CA GLY A 481 1.02 -13.00 -14.23
C GLY A 481 2.53 -13.17 -14.48
N SER A 482 3.24 -12.13 -14.92
CA SER A 482 4.66 -12.19 -15.31
C SER A 482 5.58 -12.76 -14.22
N TRP A 483 5.26 -12.56 -12.94
CA TRP A 483 6.01 -13.15 -11.81
C TRP A 483 5.27 -14.30 -11.10
N MET A 484 4.08 -14.65 -11.56
CA MET A 484 3.32 -15.77 -10.99
C MET A 484 4.01 -17.08 -11.35
N PRO A 485 4.31 -17.96 -10.38
CA PRO A 485 4.96 -19.24 -10.68
C PRO A 485 4.18 -20.05 -11.72
N GLN A 486 4.89 -20.70 -12.65
CA GLN A 486 4.27 -21.45 -13.75
C GLN A 486 3.32 -22.54 -13.24
N GLU A 487 3.67 -23.15 -12.12
CA GLU A 487 2.87 -24.20 -11.47
C GLU A 487 1.50 -23.67 -10.99
N GLU A 488 1.36 -22.36 -10.77
CA GLU A 488 0.09 -21.73 -10.37
C GLU A 488 -0.82 -21.36 -11.53
N TRP A 489 -0.28 -21.29 -12.76
CA TRP A 489 -1.12 -21.07 -13.94
C TRP A 489 -2.15 -22.18 -14.14
N ALA A 490 -1.79 -23.42 -13.78
CA ALA A 490 -2.68 -24.58 -13.85
C ALA A 490 -3.79 -24.57 -12.79
N LEU A 491 -3.65 -23.76 -11.73
CA LEU A 491 -4.69 -23.60 -10.73
C LEU A 491 -5.79 -22.69 -11.26
N ALA A 492 -7.03 -23.04 -10.94
CA ALA A 492 -8.16 -22.14 -11.15
C ALA A 492 -7.87 -20.82 -10.44
N GLU A 493 -8.19 -19.68 -11.07
CA GLU A 493 -7.89 -18.34 -10.53
C GLU A 493 -8.34 -18.17 -9.08
N ARG A 494 -9.50 -18.73 -8.74
CA ARG A 494 -10.07 -18.78 -7.39
C ARG A 494 -9.27 -19.59 -6.36
N LEU A 495 -8.16 -20.21 -6.71
CA LEU A 495 -7.32 -21.01 -5.81
C LEU A 495 -5.90 -20.42 -5.72
N ARG A 496 -5.63 -19.35 -6.48
CA ARG A 496 -4.34 -18.67 -6.51
C ARG A 496 -4.26 -17.75 -5.31
N ASP A 497 -3.39 -18.07 -4.36
CA ASP A 497 -3.16 -17.25 -3.18
C ASP A 497 -1.99 -16.32 -3.44
N ARG A 498 -2.31 -15.03 -3.61
CA ARG A 498 -1.31 -13.99 -3.87
C ARG A 498 -0.68 -13.44 -2.60
N CYS A 499 -1.23 -13.75 -1.43
CA CYS A 499 -0.77 -13.28 -0.13
C CYS A 499 -0.52 -14.46 0.84
N PRO A 500 0.26 -15.48 0.47
CA PRO A 500 0.40 -16.69 1.28
C PRO A 500 0.93 -16.43 2.69
N THR A 501 1.75 -15.40 2.87
CA THR A 501 2.31 -14.99 4.17
C THR A 501 1.29 -14.29 5.05
N GLN A 502 0.21 -13.76 4.48
CA GLN A 502 -0.76 -12.90 5.17
C GLN A 502 -0.15 -11.68 5.87
N LEU A 503 1.04 -11.28 5.46
CA LEU A 503 1.66 -10.04 5.91
C LEU A 503 0.99 -8.86 5.20
N THR A 504 0.76 -7.80 5.96
CA THR A 504 0.38 -6.50 5.40
C THR A 504 1.48 -5.52 5.78
N ILE A 505 2.14 -4.96 4.78
CA ILE A 505 3.23 -4.01 4.99
C ILE A 505 2.72 -2.62 4.61
N GLY A 506 2.45 -1.77 5.61
CA GLY A 506 1.89 -0.44 5.37
C GLY A 506 0.56 -0.52 4.62
N ARG A 507 0.48 0.10 3.43
CA ARG A 507 -0.71 0.08 2.56
C ARG A 507 -0.61 -1.01 1.49
N ASP A 508 -0.41 -2.25 1.95
CA ASP A 508 -0.24 -3.43 1.08
C ASP A 508 0.99 -3.37 0.16
N GLY A 509 2.04 -2.69 0.61
CA GLY A 509 3.32 -2.55 -0.08
C GLY A 509 4.35 -3.60 0.33
N LEU A 510 5.62 -3.20 0.38
CA LEU A 510 6.77 -4.04 0.74
C LEU A 510 7.74 -3.31 1.69
N LEU A 511 8.51 -4.11 2.41
CA LEU A 511 9.58 -3.69 3.32
C LEU A 511 10.92 -4.15 2.75
N ASN A 512 11.78 -3.21 2.38
CA ASN A 512 13.17 -3.48 2.06
C ASN A 512 14.03 -3.36 3.31
N ILE A 513 14.89 -4.34 3.58
CA ILE A 513 15.91 -4.32 4.62
C ILE A 513 17.28 -4.35 3.94
N PHE A 514 18.17 -3.47 4.37
CA PHE A 514 19.50 -3.27 3.81
C PHE A 514 20.59 -3.64 4.82
N ALA A 515 21.68 -4.22 4.32
CA ALA A 515 22.86 -4.58 5.11
C ALA A 515 24.11 -3.87 4.60
N CYS A 516 25.05 -3.61 5.50
CA CYS A 516 26.35 -3.08 5.14
C CYS A 516 27.18 -4.17 4.45
N PRO A 517 27.71 -3.94 3.23
CA PRO A 517 28.52 -4.93 2.54
C PRO A 517 29.95 -5.06 3.12
N THR A 518 30.40 -4.08 3.90
CA THR A 518 31.74 -4.05 4.49
C THR A 518 31.81 -4.78 5.81
N GLU A 519 30.79 -4.62 6.66
CA GLU A 519 30.68 -5.26 7.96
C GLU A 519 29.21 -5.63 8.21
N PRO A 520 28.79 -6.88 7.97
CA PRO A 520 27.40 -7.31 8.11
C PRO A 520 26.82 -7.11 9.51
N GLY A 521 27.66 -6.99 10.54
CA GLY A 521 27.26 -6.70 11.92
C GLY A 521 26.85 -5.24 12.16
N HIS A 522 27.14 -4.32 11.23
CA HIS A 522 26.71 -2.92 11.36
C HIS A 522 25.17 -2.77 11.38
N PRO A 523 24.66 -1.64 11.91
CA PRO A 523 23.22 -1.37 11.94
C PRO A 523 22.59 -1.50 10.56
N HIS A 524 21.48 -2.25 10.52
CA HIS A 524 20.67 -2.42 9.31
C HIS A 524 19.78 -1.20 9.12
N ARG A 525 19.47 -0.87 7.86
CA ARG A 525 18.50 0.17 7.51
C ARG A 525 17.37 -0.45 6.73
N TRP A 526 16.24 0.24 6.62
CA TRP A 526 15.08 -0.27 5.92
C TRP A 526 14.27 0.85 5.27
N SER A 527 13.45 0.51 4.29
CA SER A 527 12.47 1.40 3.68
C SER A 527 11.15 0.68 3.43
N LEU A 528 10.05 1.39 3.63
CA LEU A 528 8.72 0.96 3.20
C LEU A 528 8.49 1.50 1.78
N GLN A 529 7.94 0.67 0.91
CA GLN A 529 7.60 1.01 -0.47
C GLN A 529 6.18 0.54 -0.74
#